data_AF-A0AA39JYQ8-F1
#
_entry.id   AF-A0AA39JYQ8-F1
#
_cell.length_a   1.000
_cell.length_b   1.000
_cell.length_c   1.000
_cell.angle_alpha   90.00
_cell.angle_beta   90.00
_cell.angle_gamma   90.00
#
_symmetry.space_group_name_H-M   'P 1'
#
loop_
_entity.id
_entity.type
_entity.pdbx_description
1 polymer ?
#
loop_
_entity_poly.entity_id
_entity_poly.type
_entity_poly.pdbx_seq_one_letter_code
_entity_poly.pdbx_strand_id
1 'polypeptide(L)'
;MVQDVLVEDRIIYPSLPPRRVWDLYSNRVVPWWIVRRWPWGISHAWIDEEDRKDVLTPINGYEWPVPIPKDTSLEHIRIEMLNLGAKYVWLDVLCLRQKGGRREDLRVEEWKADVPTIGSVYEQAEKVVCYLSGLGRPLSSDADNFESDRCWFKRAWTLQEISRHPIIGGVTDDKELRWRFQEQLSSLRRIHGQHRVYEVLLQMQKRVSTNPVDKVAGMAYLLNSNSIPAYYGKQSEEVWAALVNMTAQHTQGDLLFLYPKPGNGNKIWRPSWRQVMIEELPSQRRNLQIGCWNLDGKKM
;
A
#
# COMPACT_ATOMS: atom_id res chain seq x y z
N MET A 1 23.62 1.60 3.97
CA MET A 1 23.07 2.04 2.67
C MET A 1 21.54 2.12 2.69
N VAL A 2 20.98 2.91 3.61
CA VAL A 2 19.59 3.42 3.54
C VAL A 2 19.58 4.90 3.99
N GLN A 3 20.51 5.28 4.88
CA GLN A 3 20.75 6.67 5.27
C GLN A 3 21.07 7.61 4.09
N ASP A 4 21.63 7.12 2.99
CA ASP A 4 21.97 7.95 1.81
C ASP A 4 20.75 8.26 0.90
N VAL A 5 19.58 7.71 1.22
CA VAL A 5 18.36 7.83 0.39
C VAL A 5 17.46 8.98 0.86
N LEU A 6 17.61 9.42 2.12
CA LEU A 6 16.86 10.52 2.70
C LEU A 6 17.67 11.82 2.58
N VAL A 7 17.28 12.70 1.67
CA VAL A 7 17.90 14.01 1.44
C VAL A 7 16.86 15.09 1.66
N GLU A 8 17.14 16.06 2.53
CA GLU A 8 16.25 17.21 2.82
C GLU A 8 14.79 16.80 3.07
N ASP A 9 14.56 15.81 3.93
CA ASP A 9 13.23 15.26 4.24
C ASP A 9 12.52 14.61 3.04
N ARG A 10 13.27 14.04 2.09
CA ARG A 10 12.71 13.36 0.91
C ARG A 10 13.46 12.08 0.61
N ILE A 11 12.72 11.05 0.23
CA ILE A 11 13.28 9.82 -0.32
C ILE A 11 13.43 10.03 -1.81
N ILE A 12 14.67 10.21 -2.27
CA ILE A 12 14.98 10.51 -3.68
C ILE A 12 14.95 9.29 -4.59
N TYR A 13 14.89 8.08 -4.02
CA TYR A 13 14.82 6.82 -4.75
C TYR A 13 13.63 5.99 -4.25
N PRO A 14 12.42 6.16 -4.83
CA PRO A 14 11.23 5.44 -4.41
C PRO A 14 11.33 3.93 -4.58
N SER A 15 12.07 3.42 -5.58
CA SER A 15 12.19 1.98 -5.85
C SER A 15 13.18 1.27 -4.90
N LEU A 16 13.18 1.66 -3.62
CA LEU A 16 14.11 1.16 -2.63
C LEU A 16 13.77 -0.30 -2.27
N PRO A 17 14.74 -1.23 -2.35
CA PRO A 17 14.50 -2.59 -1.88
C PRO A 17 14.24 -2.64 -0.37
N PRO A 18 13.47 -3.62 0.11
CA PRO A 18 13.21 -3.76 1.53
C PRO A 18 14.52 -3.97 2.28
N ARG A 19 14.63 -3.49 3.52
CA ARG A 19 15.83 -3.72 4.34
C ARG A 19 16.06 -5.20 4.63
N ARG A 20 14.97 -5.94 4.84
CA ARG A 20 14.97 -7.34 5.26
C ARG A 20 13.95 -8.14 4.47
N VAL A 21 14.19 -9.43 4.38
CA VAL A 21 13.35 -10.40 3.69
C VAL A 21 13.30 -11.68 4.51
N TRP A 22 12.15 -12.33 4.56
CA TRP A 22 12.02 -13.66 5.14
C TRP A 22 12.40 -14.72 4.11
N ASP A 23 13.53 -15.39 4.34
CA ASP A 23 13.92 -16.60 3.63
C ASP A 23 13.17 -17.79 4.23
N LEU A 24 12.26 -18.36 3.43
CA LEU A 24 11.39 -19.45 3.86
C LEU A 24 12.15 -20.76 4.03
N TYR A 25 13.24 -20.99 3.29
CA TYR A 25 13.97 -22.27 3.41
C TYR A 25 14.75 -22.33 4.71
N SER A 26 15.50 -21.27 5.03
CA SER A 26 16.23 -21.18 6.32
C SER A 26 15.33 -20.80 7.49
N ASN A 27 14.10 -20.36 7.21
CA ASN A 27 13.15 -19.81 8.19
C ASN A 27 13.74 -18.66 9.01
N ARG A 28 14.41 -17.73 8.32
CA ARG A 28 15.06 -16.56 8.93
C ARG A 28 14.78 -15.29 8.14
N VAL A 29 14.66 -14.19 8.86
CA VAL A 29 14.72 -12.85 8.29
C VAL A 29 16.19 -12.50 8.07
N VAL A 30 16.52 -12.22 6.81
CA VAL A 30 17.88 -11.90 6.36
C VAL A 30 17.89 -10.52 5.70
N PRO A 31 19.02 -9.80 5.73
CA PRO A 31 19.15 -8.55 4.99
C PRO A 31 18.97 -8.77 3.48
N TRP A 32 18.24 -7.88 2.81
CA TRP A 32 17.98 -8.01 1.37
C TRP A 32 19.26 -8.02 0.54
N TRP A 33 20.31 -7.29 0.93
CA TRP A 33 21.55 -7.20 0.17
C TRP A 33 22.33 -8.53 0.06
N ILE A 34 22.00 -9.53 0.90
CA ILE A 34 22.49 -10.91 0.79
C ILE A 34 21.72 -11.66 -0.30
N VAL A 35 20.40 -11.46 -0.36
CA VAL A 35 19.49 -12.16 -1.27
C VAL A 35 19.48 -11.55 -2.68
N ARG A 36 19.51 -10.21 -2.77
CA ARG A 36 19.46 -9.39 -3.99
C ARG A 36 18.35 -9.77 -4.97
N ARG A 37 17.19 -10.16 -4.43
CA ARG A 37 15.99 -10.50 -5.20
C ARG A 37 14.77 -9.86 -4.57
N TRP A 38 13.85 -9.41 -5.42
CA TRP A 38 12.55 -8.94 -4.97
C TRP A 38 11.76 -10.11 -4.40
N PRO A 39 11.30 -10.02 -3.15
CA PRO A 39 10.50 -11.06 -2.54
C PRO A 39 9.07 -11.03 -3.07
N TRP A 40 8.33 -12.12 -2.85
CA TRP A 40 6.87 -12.05 -2.92
C TRP A 40 6.34 -11.23 -1.74
N GLY A 41 5.22 -10.53 -1.93
CA GLY A 41 4.58 -9.80 -0.85
C GLY A 41 3.55 -10.65 -0.11
N ILE A 42 3.43 -10.49 1.20
CA ILE A 42 2.22 -10.85 1.93
C ILE A 42 1.51 -9.57 2.34
N SER A 43 0.26 -9.44 1.92
CA SER A 43 -0.66 -8.40 2.36
C SER A 43 -1.77 -9.04 3.18
N HIS A 44 -2.24 -8.37 4.23
CA HIS A 44 -3.26 -8.96 5.11
C HIS A 44 -4.17 -7.93 5.78
N ALA A 45 -5.38 -8.37 6.14
CA ALA A 45 -6.24 -7.61 7.02
C ALA A 45 -5.66 -7.62 8.44
N TRP A 46 -5.89 -6.54 9.20
CA TRP A 46 -5.67 -6.59 10.65
C TRP A 46 -6.91 -7.16 11.32
N ILE A 47 -6.67 -7.95 12.34
CA ILE A 47 -7.69 -8.33 13.31
C ILE A 47 -7.48 -7.55 14.61
N ASP A 48 -8.39 -7.69 15.56
CA ASP A 48 -8.36 -6.94 16.80
C ASP A 48 -7.12 -7.17 17.64
N GLU A 49 -6.74 -6.13 18.40
CA GLU A 49 -5.66 -6.24 19.37
C GLU A 49 -5.91 -7.39 20.36
N GLU A 50 -7.17 -7.58 20.76
CA GLU A 50 -7.59 -8.65 21.66
C GLU A 50 -7.50 -10.04 21.02
N ASP A 51 -7.52 -10.15 19.70
CA ASP A 51 -7.40 -11.41 18.96
C ASP A 51 -5.97 -11.65 18.43
N ARG A 52 -5.06 -10.71 18.67
CA ARG A 52 -3.64 -10.84 18.34
C ARG A 52 -2.83 -11.34 19.53
N LYS A 53 -1.70 -11.95 19.23
CA LYS A 53 -0.63 -12.29 20.17
C LYS A 53 0.70 -11.81 19.61
N ASP A 54 1.54 -11.31 20.49
CA ASP A 54 2.91 -10.90 20.18
C ASP A 54 3.85 -12.08 20.40
N VAL A 55 4.45 -12.57 19.31
CA VAL A 55 5.31 -13.75 19.35
C VAL A 55 6.78 -13.36 19.23
N LEU A 56 7.58 -13.66 20.26
CA LEU A 56 9.04 -13.65 20.15
C LEU A 56 9.50 -14.92 19.43
N THR A 57 10.21 -14.76 18.32
CA THR A 57 10.54 -15.86 17.42
C THR A 57 12.01 -15.84 17.01
N PRO A 58 12.65 -17.02 16.82
CA PRO A 58 13.99 -17.06 16.23
C PRO A 58 14.01 -16.55 14.79
N ILE A 59 12.87 -16.52 14.09
CA ILE A 59 12.79 -16.10 12.68
C ILE A 59 13.44 -14.71 12.47
N ASN A 60 13.14 -13.74 13.33
CA ASN A 60 13.77 -12.41 13.32
C ASN A 60 14.88 -12.25 14.37
N GLY A 61 15.47 -13.35 14.82
CA GLY A 61 16.54 -13.34 15.82
C GLY A 61 16.10 -12.90 17.22
N TYR A 62 14.81 -13.00 17.54
CA TYR A 62 14.20 -12.47 18.78
C TYR A 62 14.43 -10.95 18.94
N GLU A 63 14.59 -10.22 17.83
CA GLU A 63 14.85 -8.79 17.89
C GLU A 63 13.60 -7.99 18.23
N TRP A 64 12.41 -8.42 17.82
CA TRP A 64 11.14 -7.76 18.19
C TRP A 64 9.99 -8.76 18.23
N PRO A 65 8.92 -8.49 19.01
CA PRO A 65 7.70 -9.27 18.97
C PRO A 65 7.02 -9.16 17.60
N VAL A 66 6.45 -10.27 17.13
CA VAL A 66 5.72 -10.34 15.85
C VAL A 66 4.23 -10.47 16.15
N PRO A 67 3.42 -9.43 15.90
CA PRO A 67 1.97 -9.49 16.12
C PRO A 67 1.32 -10.37 15.06
N ILE A 68 0.68 -11.46 15.49
CA ILE A 68 -0.08 -12.37 14.61
C ILE A 68 -1.41 -12.75 15.26
N PRO A 69 -2.39 -13.25 14.49
CA PRO A 69 -3.60 -13.83 15.07
C PRO A 69 -3.36 -14.95 16.07
N LYS A 70 -4.19 -15.01 17.12
CA LYS A 70 -4.10 -16.06 18.15
C LYS A 70 -4.31 -17.45 17.58
N ASP A 71 -5.19 -17.58 16.59
CA ASP A 71 -5.60 -18.80 15.91
C ASP A 71 -4.68 -19.23 14.76
N THR A 72 -3.52 -18.56 14.55
CA THR A 72 -2.55 -18.95 13.52
C THR A 72 -1.12 -19.10 14.05
N SER A 73 -0.21 -19.50 13.16
CA SER A 73 1.23 -19.59 13.39
C SER A 73 2.01 -19.11 12.17
N LEU A 74 3.23 -18.59 12.40
CA LEU A 74 4.16 -18.25 11.32
C LEU A 74 4.55 -19.50 10.50
N GLU A 75 4.54 -20.68 11.10
CA GLU A 75 4.85 -21.93 10.38
C GLU A 75 3.76 -22.29 9.36
N HIS A 76 2.49 -22.08 9.68
CA HIS A 76 1.39 -22.30 8.73
C HIS A 76 1.51 -21.37 7.52
N ILE A 77 1.78 -20.08 7.76
CA ILE A 77 2.01 -19.09 6.70
C ILE A 77 3.21 -19.52 5.84
N ARG A 78 4.31 -19.92 6.46
CA ARG A 78 5.51 -20.40 5.77
C ARG A 78 5.22 -21.60 4.87
N ILE A 79 4.52 -22.62 5.39
CA ILE A 79 4.17 -23.83 4.62
C ILE A 79 3.31 -23.46 3.41
N GLU A 80 2.30 -22.60 3.59
CA GLU A 80 1.46 -22.13 2.49
C GLU A 80 2.30 -21.41 1.42
N MET A 81 3.20 -20.51 1.84
CA MET A 81 4.05 -19.78 0.91
C MET A 81 5.02 -20.70 0.15
N LEU A 82 5.60 -21.69 0.83
CA LEU A 82 6.45 -22.72 0.21
C LEU A 82 5.67 -23.56 -0.81
N ASN A 83 4.43 -23.95 -0.48
CA ASN A 83 3.56 -24.71 -1.40
C ASN A 83 3.18 -23.90 -2.65
N LEU A 84 3.03 -22.58 -2.52
CA LEU A 84 2.83 -21.69 -3.66
C LEU A 84 4.12 -21.47 -4.50
N GLY A 85 5.28 -21.93 -4.01
CA GLY A 85 6.56 -21.84 -4.68
C GLY A 85 7.40 -20.61 -4.31
N ALA A 86 7.01 -19.87 -3.27
CA ALA A 86 7.79 -18.74 -2.79
C ALA A 86 9.10 -19.22 -2.14
N LYS A 87 10.19 -18.47 -2.35
CA LYS A 87 11.48 -18.68 -1.68
C LYS A 87 11.77 -17.59 -0.65
N TYR A 88 11.47 -16.36 -1.05
CA TYR A 88 11.71 -15.15 -0.32
C TYR A 88 10.42 -14.36 -0.25
N VAL A 89 10.03 -13.98 0.95
CA VAL A 89 8.78 -13.27 1.21
C VAL A 89 9.05 -12.03 2.04
N TRP A 90 8.31 -10.96 1.76
CA TRP A 90 8.24 -9.81 2.62
C TRP A 90 6.91 -9.81 3.34
N LEU A 91 6.99 -9.82 4.67
CA LEU A 91 5.87 -9.68 5.59
C LEU A 91 6.22 -8.55 6.53
N ASP A 92 5.41 -7.50 6.56
CA ASP A 92 5.66 -6.26 7.31
C ASP A 92 5.99 -6.51 8.79
N VAL A 93 5.21 -7.36 9.47
CA VAL A 93 5.40 -7.70 10.89
C VAL A 93 6.72 -8.42 11.18
N LEU A 94 7.32 -9.07 10.17
CA LEU A 94 8.61 -9.76 10.28
C LEU A 94 9.79 -8.96 9.73
N CYS A 95 9.58 -8.18 8.67
CA CYS A 95 10.66 -7.52 7.94
C CYS A 95 10.90 -6.08 8.41
N LEU A 96 9.88 -5.44 9.00
CA LEU A 96 10.01 -4.15 9.68
C LEU A 96 10.18 -4.38 11.18
N ARG A 97 11.07 -3.58 11.79
CA ARG A 97 11.25 -3.58 13.25
C ARG A 97 9.95 -3.13 13.92
N GLN A 98 9.40 -3.98 14.79
CA GLN A 98 8.16 -3.70 15.54
C GLN A 98 8.45 -3.07 16.90
N LYS A 99 7.42 -2.47 17.50
CA LYS A 99 7.51 -1.85 18.84
C LYS A 99 7.78 -2.90 19.91
N GLY A 100 8.56 -2.55 20.93
CA GLY A 100 8.77 -3.37 22.12
C GLY A 100 9.88 -4.42 21.95
N GLY A 101 10.70 -4.26 20.91
CA GLY A 101 11.85 -5.11 20.64
C GLY A 101 13.17 -4.59 21.23
N ARG A 102 14.21 -5.38 21.04
CA ARG A 102 15.60 -4.94 21.18
C ARG A 102 15.89 -3.84 20.15
N ARG A 103 16.72 -2.89 20.55
CA ARG A 103 17.14 -1.76 19.72
C ARG A 103 15.96 -0.93 19.20
N GLU A 104 14.98 -0.68 20.07
CA GLU A 104 13.85 0.21 19.81
C GLU A 104 14.30 1.61 19.35
N ASP A 105 15.49 2.06 19.78
CA ASP A 105 16.16 3.28 19.33
C ASP A 105 16.31 3.35 17.81
N LEU A 106 16.52 2.21 17.15
CA LEU A 106 16.67 2.14 15.69
C LEU A 106 15.33 2.18 14.95
N ARG A 107 14.21 1.85 15.60
CA ARG A 107 12.93 1.69 14.91
C ARG A 107 12.49 2.98 14.22
N VAL A 108 12.59 4.10 14.92
CA VAL A 108 12.21 5.42 14.38
C VAL A 108 13.06 5.77 13.15
N GLU A 109 14.38 5.54 13.22
CA GLU A 109 15.28 5.84 12.12
C GLU A 109 15.12 4.88 10.93
N GLU A 110 14.90 3.59 11.16
CA GLU A 110 14.60 2.63 10.09
C GLU A 110 13.27 2.99 9.40
N TRP A 111 12.23 3.32 10.19
CA TRP A 111 10.90 3.61 9.68
C TRP A 111 10.85 4.87 8.81
N LYS A 112 11.71 5.87 9.05
CA LYS A 112 11.82 7.07 8.21
C LYS A 112 11.98 6.78 6.72
N ALA A 113 12.65 5.68 6.37
CA ALA A 113 12.79 5.22 4.99
C ALA A 113 11.86 4.04 4.71
N ASP A 114 11.90 3.02 5.56
CA ASP A 114 11.34 1.71 5.25
C ASP A 114 9.80 1.77 5.10
N VAL A 115 9.08 2.50 5.97
CA VAL A 115 7.60 2.57 5.93
C VAL A 115 7.08 3.35 4.72
N PRO A 116 7.57 4.57 4.42
CA PRO A 116 7.17 5.26 3.20
C PRO A 116 7.49 4.46 1.93
N THR A 117 8.49 3.57 1.94
CA THR A 117 8.88 2.77 0.76
C THR A 117 8.20 1.39 0.63
N ILE A 118 7.25 1.06 1.51
CA ILE A 118 6.56 -0.24 1.49
C ILE A 118 5.94 -0.53 0.11
N GLY A 119 5.37 0.48 -0.55
CA GLY A 119 4.77 0.31 -1.87
C GLY A 119 5.74 -0.20 -2.94
N SER A 120 7.05 0.08 -2.83
CA SER A 120 8.06 -0.47 -3.75
C SER A 120 8.16 -1.98 -3.64
N VAL A 121 7.94 -2.55 -2.45
CA VAL A 121 7.99 -4.01 -2.28
C VAL A 121 6.87 -4.65 -3.09
N TYR A 122 5.66 -4.11 -2.99
CA TYR A 122 4.49 -4.66 -3.67
C TYR A 122 4.45 -4.37 -5.17
N GLU A 123 4.94 -3.20 -5.59
CA GLU A 123 5.09 -2.84 -7.01
C GLU A 123 6.06 -3.80 -7.74
N GLN A 124 7.17 -4.14 -7.08
CA GLN A 124 8.23 -4.98 -7.65
C GLN A 124 8.04 -6.47 -7.38
N ALA A 125 7.11 -6.85 -6.50
CA ALA A 125 6.80 -8.25 -6.21
C ALA A 125 6.17 -8.93 -7.44
N GLU A 126 6.70 -10.10 -7.80
CA GLU A 126 6.14 -10.92 -8.86
C GLU A 126 4.70 -11.33 -8.54
N LYS A 127 4.46 -11.71 -7.28
CA LYS A 127 3.17 -12.12 -6.73
C LYS A 127 2.99 -11.56 -5.32
N VAL A 128 1.74 -11.31 -4.96
CA VAL A 128 1.35 -10.89 -3.61
C VAL A 128 0.25 -11.81 -3.12
N VAL A 129 0.45 -12.42 -1.95
CA VAL A 129 -0.58 -13.23 -1.29
C VAL A 129 -1.38 -12.34 -0.35
N CYS A 130 -2.69 -12.26 -0.57
CA CYS A 130 -3.61 -11.43 0.20
C CYS A 130 -4.43 -12.31 1.16
N TYR A 131 -4.16 -12.17 2.46
CA TYR A 131 -4.98 -12.78 3.52
C TYR A 131 -6.11 -11.83 3.94
N LEU A 132 -7.27 -11.98 3.31
CA LEU A 132 -8.39 -11.04 3.44
C LEU A 132 -9.13 -11.16 4.79
N SER A 133 -9.09 -12.33 5.43
CA SER A 133 -9.68 -12.61 6.76
C SER A 133 -8.74 -12.38 7.94
N GLY A 134 -7.51 -11.92 7.68
CA GLY A 134 -6.45 -11.78 8.66
C GLY A 134 -5.26 -12.68 8.35
N LEU A 135 -4.06 -12.22 8.70
CA LEU A 135 -2.80 -12.89 8.38
C LEU A 135 -2.81 -14.39 8.71
N GLY A 136 -2.60 -15.25 7.72
CA GLY A 136 -2.50 -16.70 7.92
C GLY A 136 -3.80 -17.37 8.38
N ARG A 137 -4.95 -16.69 8.30
CA ARG A 137 -6.27 -17.25 8.61
C ARG A 137 -6.94 -17.79 7.35
N PRO A 138 -7.77 -18.84 7.47
CA PRO A 138 -8.62 -19.27 6.37
C PRO A 138 -9.52 -18.13 5.87
N LEU A 139 -9.78 -18.12 4.57
CA LEU A 139 -10.75 -17.24 3.95
C LEU A 139 -12.14 -17.60 4.48
N SER A 140 -12.80 -16.61 5.07
CA SER A 140 -14.09 -16.75 5.73
C SER A 140 -15.08 -15.69 5.24
N SER A 141 -16.37 -16.00 5.39
CA SER A 141 -17.44 -15.05 5.09
C SER A 141 -17.33 -13.79 5.93
N ASP A 142 -16.78 -13.81 7.15
CA ASP A 142 -16.64 -12.60 7.97
C ASP A 142 -15.82 -11.49 7.29
N ALA A 143 -14.94 -11.84 6.35
CA ALA A 143 -14.17 -10.88 5.57
C ALA A 143 -14.95 -10.25 4.41
N ASP A 144 -16.14 -10.78 4.09
CA ASP A 144 -17.01 -10.29 3.01
C ASP A 144 -17.80 -9.04 3.38
N ASN A 145 -17.75 -8.64 4.65
CA ASN A 145 -18.26 -7.36 5.10
C ASN A 145 -17.33 -6.23 4.62
N PHE A 146 -17.49 -5.83 3.36
CA PHE A 146 -16.73 -4.76 2.72
C PHE A 146 -16.94 -3.38 3.35
N GLU A 147 -17.97 -3.23 4.20
CA GLU A 147 -18.22 -1.99 4.95
C GLU A 147 -17.45 -1.91 6.27
N SER A 148 -16.90 -3.04 6.75
CA SER A 148 -16.08 -3.05 7.96
C SER A 148 -14.78 -2.27 7.74
N ASP A 149 -14.46 -1.35 8.65
CA ASP A 149 -13.20 -0.60 8.64
C ASP A 149 -11.95 -1.49 8.75
N ARG A 150 -12.12 -2.74 9.21
CA ARG A 150 -11.06 -3.74 9.30
C ARG A 150 -10.90 -4.56 8.02
N CYS A 151 -11.88 -4.48 7.12
CA CYS A 151 -11.84 -5.15 5.84
C CYS A 151 -10.57 -4.73 5.09
N TRP A 152 -9.91 -5.69 4.46
CA TRP A 152 -8.70 -5.44 3.68
C TRP A 152 -8.89 -4.32 2.65
N PHE A 153 -10.05 -4.27 1.99
CA PHE A 153 -10.38 -3.28 0.96
C PHE A 153 -10.59 -1.86 1.49
N LYS A 154 -10.82 -1.72 2.80
CA LYS A 154 -11.09 -0.44 3.46
C LYS A 154 -9.86 0.20 4.06
N ARG A 155 -8.71 -0.48 4.17
CA ARG A 155 -7.51 0.14 4.79
C ARG A 155 -6.75 1.02 3.81
N ALA A 156 -6.27 2.18 4.25
CA ALA A 156 -5.55 3.11 3.38
C ALA A 156 -4.29 2.48 2.75
N TRP A 157 -3.46 1.84 3.58
CA TRP A 157 -2.20 1.24 3.14
C TRP A 157 -2.40 0.12 2.11
N THR A 158 -3.42 -0.72 2.23
CA THR A 158 -3.61 -1.86 1.31
C THR A 158 -3.90 -1.45 -0.14
N LEU A 159 -4.21 -0.17 -0.42
CA LEU A 159 -4.42 0.31 -1.79
C LEU A 159 -3.11 0.27 -2.59
N GLN A 160 -1.96 0.55 -1.97
CA GLN A 160 -0.67 0.46 -2.65
C GLN A 160 -0.15 -0.99 -2.75
N GLU A 161 -0.80 -1.94 -2.09
CA GLU A 161 -0.38 -3.35 -1.99
C GLU A 161 -1.02 -4.22 -3.08
N ILE A 162 -1.90 -3.64 -3.90
CA ILE A 162 -2.51 -4.31 -5.05
C ILE A 162 -1.42 -4.59 -6.09
N SER A 163 -1.17 -5.85 -6.38
CA SER A 163 -0.22 -6.27 -7.40
C SER A 163 -0.87 -6.66 -8.72
N ARG A 164 -0.04 -6.90 -9.73
CA ARG A 164 -0.48 -7.43 -11.03
C ARG A 164 -1.04 -8.85 -10.93
N HIS A 165 -0.48 -9.65 -10.02
CA HIS A 165 -0.80 -11.07 -9.83
C HIS A 165 -1.12 -11.38 -8.36
N PRO A 166 -2.25 -10.88 -7.83
CA PRO A 166 -2.65 -11.19 -6.46
C PRO A 166 -3.10 -12.65 -6.38
N ILE A 167 -2.74 -13.30 -5.28
CA ILE A 167 -3.19 -14.63 -4.89
C ILE A 167 -3.99 -14.46 -3.60
N ILE A 168 -5.17 -15.05 -3.51
CA ILE A 168 -5.90 -15.09 -2.24
C ILE A 168 -5.26 -16.17 -1.37
N GLY A 169 -4.82 -15.80 -0.16
CA GLY A 169 -4.30 -16.73 0.84
C GLY A 169 -5.42 -17.33 1.70
N GLY A 170 -5.14 -18.47 2.32
CA GLY A 170 -6.08 -19.17 3.20
C GLY A 170 -7.30 -19.75 2.46
N VAL A 171 -7.19 -20.01 1.16
CA VAL A 171 -8.34 -20.47 0.35
C VAL A 171 -8.93 -21.76 0.92
N THR A 172 -10.25 -21.72 1.12
CA THR A 172 -11.10 -22.85 1.49
C THR A 172 -11.89 -23.34 0.27
N ASP A 173 -12.69 -24.40 0.43
CA ASP A 173 -13.49 -24.97 -0.67
C ASP A 173 -14.69 -24.09 -1.11
N ASP A 174 -14.89 -22.94 -0.48
CA ASP A 174 -15.94 -21.99 -0.86
C ASP A 174 -15.58 -21.20 -2.13
N LYS A 175 -16.05 -21.73 -3.26
CA LYS A 175 -15.82 -21.14 -4.58
C LYS A 175 -16.55 -19.81 -4.78
N GLU A 176 -17.73 -19.63 -4.19
CA GLU A 176 -18.52 -18.41 -4.37
C GLU A 176 -17.86 -17.23 -3.64
N LEU A 177 -17.48 -17.46 -2.38
CA LEU A 177 -16.75 -16.49 -1.59
C LEU A 177 -15.44 -16.09 -2.29
N ARG A 178 -14.68 -17.08 -2.77
CA ARG A 178 -13.44 -16.85 -3.52
C ARG A 178 -13.70 -16.00 -4.76
N TRP A 179 -14.76 -16.29 -5.53
CA TRP A 179 -15.11 -15.52 -6.73
C TRP A 179 -15.41 -14.05 -6.41
N ARG A 180 -16.21 -13.78 -5.38
CA ARG A 180 -16.54 -12.41 -4.95
C ARG A 180 -15.29 -11.59 -4.63
N PHE A 181 -14.34 -12.17 -3.89
CA PHE A 181 -13.08 -11.48 -3.60
C PHE A 181 -12.20 -11.29 -4.83
N GLN A 182 -12.17 -12.26 -5.75
CA GLN A 182 -11.44 -12.13 -7.01
C GLN A 182 -12.00 -11.00 -7.88
N GLU A 183 -13.32 -10.82 -7.90
CA GLU A 183 -13.96 -9.72 -8.61
C GLU A 183 -13.55 -8.36 -8.00
N GLN A 184 -13.59 -8.23 -6.68
CA GLN A 184 -13.16 -7.00 -5.98
C GLN A 184 -11.68 -6.67 -6.24
N LEU A 185 -10.79 -7.66 -6.12
CA LEU A 185 -9.36 -7.48 -6.45
C LEU A 185 -9.14 -7.11 -7.91
N SER A 186 -9.91 -7.72 -8.83
CA SER A 186 -9.82 -7.41 -10.26
C SER A 186 -10.29 -5.99 -10.57
N SER A 187 -11.34 -5.52 -9.91
CA SER A 187 -11.84 -4.14 -10.02
C SER A 187 -10.77 -3.13 -9.60
N LEU A 188 -10.13 -3.36 -8.46
CA LEU A 188 -9.06 -2.52 -7.95
C LEU A 188 -7.80 -2.55 -8.83
N ARG A 189 -7.42 -3.73 -9.34
CA ARG A 189 -6.27 -3.87 -10.26
C ARG A 189 -6.45 -3.06 -11.54
N ARG A 190 -7.67 -2.89 -12.05
CA ARG A 190 -7.93 -2.07 -13.24
C ARG A 190 -7.62 -0.59 -13.02
N ILE A 191 -7.70 -0.12 -11.78
CA ILE A 191 -7.39 1.27 -11.42
C ILE A 191 -5.87 1.45 -11.29
N HIS A 192 -5.17 0.41 -10.83
CA HIS A 192 -3.72 0.41 -10.67
C HIS A 192 -3.00 0.43 -12.04
N GLY A 193 -2.09 1.39 -12.24
CA GLY A 193 -1.25 1.49 -13.45
C GLY A 193 -1.84 2.21 -14.66
N GLN A 194 -3.05 2.80 -14.57
CA GLN A 194 -3.71 3.46 -15.71
C GLN A 194 -3.66 5.01 -15.69
N HIS A 195 -2.78 5.64 -14.91
CA HIS A 195 -2.70 7.12 -14.77
C HIS A 195 -4.07 7.76 -14.47
N ARG A 196 -4.85 7.13 -13.58
CA ARG A 196 -6.21 7.55 -13.26
C ARG A 196 -6.28 8.26 -11.93
N VAL A 197 -5.69 9.45 -11.86
CA VAL A 197 -5.51 10.19 -10.60
C VAL A 197 -6.79 10.23 -9.78
N TYR A 198 -7.92 10.63 -10.37
CA TYR A 198 -9.18 10.71 -9.64
C TYR A 198 -9.82 9.37 -9.29
N GLU A 199 -9.64 8.32 -10.09
CA GLU A 199 -10.14 6.99 -9.71
C GLU A 199 -9.38 6.47 -8.50
N VAL A 200 -8.06 6.68 -8.45
CA VAL A 200 -7.24 6.34 -7.27
C VAL A 200 -7.66 7.18 -6.06
N LEU A 201 -7.84 8.50 -6.22
CA LEU A 201 -8.27 9.37 -5.13
C LEU A 201 -9.66 8.97 -4.61
N LEU A 202 -10.61 8.60 -5.49
CA LEU A 202 -11.92 8.07 -5.12
C LEU A 202 -11.83 6.75 -4.32
N GLN A 203 -10.85 5.89 -4.65
CA GLN A 203 -10.60 4.69 -3.84
C GLN A 203 -10.01 5.03 -2.48
N MET A 204 -9.10 6.01 -2.39
CA MET A 204 -8.51 6.45 -1.13
C MET A 204 -9.52 7.19 -0.23
N GLN A 205 -10.47 7.93 -0.81
CA GLN A 205 -11.58 8.55 -0.08
C GLN A 205 -12.36 7.54 0.76
N LYS A 206 -12.65 6.38 0.19
CA LYS A 206 -13.46 5.29 0.80
C LYS A 206 -12.73 4.53 1.89
N ARG A 207 -11.42 4.72 2.03
CA ARG A 207 -10.56 3.98 2.95
C ARG A 207 -10.47 4.64 4.31
N VAL A 208 -9.97 3.90 5.30
CA VAL A 208 -9.75 4.31 6.67
C VAL A 208 -8.28 4.16 7.04
N SER A 209 -7.83 5.00 7.96
CA SER A 209 -6.44 5.07 8.42
C SER A 209 -6.43 5.46 9.89
N THR A 210 -5.52 4.87 10.67
CA THR A 210 -5.31 5.27 12.06
C THR A 210 -4.80 6.71 12.13
N ASN A 211 -3.82 7.07 11.30
CA ASN A 211 -3.35 8.45 11.18
C ASN A 211 -3.84 9.07 9.87
N PRO A 212 -4.42 10.28 9.87
CA PRO A 212 -4.87 10.94 8.64
C PRO A 212 -3.78 11.14 7.58
N VAL A 213 -2.51 11.21 7.99
CA VAL A 213 -1.37 11.33 7.08
C VAL A 213 -1.08 10.03 6.32
N ASP A 214 -1.45 8.87 6.86
CA ASP A 214 -1.21 7.57 6.24
C ASP A 214 -1.94 7.44 4.90
N LYS A 215 -3.12 8.08 4.75
CA LYS A 215 -3.81 8.14 3.46
C LYS A 215 -2.99 8.89 2.42
N VAL A 216 -2.30 9.97 2.81
CA VAL A 216 -1.44 10.71 1.89
C VAL A 216 -0.20 9.89 1.55
N ALA A 217 0.43 9.27 2.55
CA ALA A 217 1.61 8.44 2.36
C ALA A 217 1.32 7.25 1.43
N GLY A 218 0.18 6.57 1.61
CA GLY A 218 -0.27 5.47 0.74
C GLY A 218 -0.56 5.87 -0.72
N MET A 219 -0.59 7.16 -1.04
CA MET A 219 -0.75 7.65 -2.42
C MET A 219 0.58 7.75 -3.18
N ALA A 220 1.73 7.67 -2.51
CA ALA A 220 3.02 7.99 -3.12
C ALA A 220 3.32 7.16 -4.39
N TYR A 221 3.15 5.84 -4.28
CA TYR A 221 3.33 4.92 -5.42
C TYR A 221 2.16 4.96 -6.40
N LEU A 222 0.94 5.15 -5.90
CA LEU A 222 -0.26 5.18 -6.74
C LEU A 222 -0.29 6.40 -7.69
N LEU A 223 0.36 7.50 -7.31
CA LEU A 223 0.49 8.72 -8.12
C LEU A 223 1.78 8.78 -8.93
N ASN A 224 2.56 7.67 -8.96
CA ASN A 224 3.82 7.56 -9.67
C ASN A 224 4.79 8.71 -9.34
N SER A 225 5.02 8.93 -8.04
CA SER A 225 5.91 9.98 -7.56
C SER A 225 7.38 9.62 -7.76
N ASN A 226 8.18 10.55 -8.26
CA ASN A 226 9.62 10.34 -8.47
C ASN A 226 10.44 10.43 -7.16
N SER A 227 9.83 10.94 -6.10
CA SER A 227 10.39 10.99 -4.75
C SER A 227 9.25 10.93 -3.73
N ILE A 228 9.53 10.50 -2.49
CA ILE A 228 8.52 10.40 -1.43
C ILE A 228 8.83 11.43 -0.34
N PRO A 229 7.89 12.31 0.03
CA PRO A 229 8.11 13.27 1.11
C PRO A 229 8.17 12.56 2.47
N ALA A 230 9.06 13.00 3.36
CA ALA A 230 8.99 12.61 4.76
C ALA A 230 7.70 13.14 5.37
N TYR A 231 6.94 12.27 6.02
CA TYR A 231 5.61 12.58 6.55
C TYR A 231 5.52 12.56 8.08
N TYR A 232 6.57 12.10 8.77
CA TYR A 232 6.60 12.01 10.23
C TYR A 232 6.47 13.38 10.89
N GLY A 233 5.49 13.52 11.79
CA GLY A 233 5.22 14.76 12.53
C GLY A 233 4.59 15.88 11.69
N LYS A 234 4.21 15.62 10.44
CA LYS A 234 3.63 16.63 9.52
C LYS A 234 2.12 16.45 9.36
N GLN A 235 1.45 17.55 9.00
CA GLN A 235 0.02 17.53 8.73
C GLN A 235 -0.27 17.01 7.32
N SER A 236 -1.44 16.38 7.12
CA SER A 236 -1.81 15.80 5.82
C SER A 236 -1.79 16.82 4.66
N GLU A 237 -2.15 18.09 4.90
CA GLU A 237 -2.12 19.13 3.86
C GLU A 237 -0.69 19.47 3.40
N GLU A 238 0.26 19.51 4.33
CA GLU A 238 1.67 19.78 4.02
C GLU A 238 2.27 18.62 3.23
N VAL A 239 2.00 17.38 3.67
CA VAL A 239 2.49 16.17 3.00
C VAL A 239 1.84 16.03 1.62
N TRP A 240 0.55 16.34 1.48
CA TRP A 240 -0.14 16.31 0.19
C TRP A 240 0.46 17.34 -0.77
N ALA A 241 0.72 18.55 -0.27
CA ALA A 241 1.36 19.59 -1.07
C ALA A 241 2.76 19.19 -1.56
N ALA A 242 3.57 18.60 -0.67
CA ALA A 242 4.88 18.09 -1.01
C ALA A 242 4.78 16.94 -2.03
N LEU A 243 3.88 15.99 -1.81
CA LEU A 243 3.68 14.84 -2.70
C LEU A 243 3.28 15.28 -4.10
N VAL A 244 2.27 16.13 -4.26
CA VAL A 244 1.83 16.60 -5.58
C VAL A 244 2.95 17.29 -6.36
N ASN A 245 3.83 18.04 -5.67
CA ASN A 245 4.97 18.68 -6.34
C ASN A 245 6.02 17.66 -6.84
N MET A 246 6.02 16.43 -6.32
CA MET A 246 6.95 15.35 -6.66
C MET A 246 6.39 14.35 -7.66
N THR A 247 5.08 14.40 -7.95
CA THR A 247 4.46 13.55 -8.97
C THR A 247 4.85 13.98 -10.37
N ALA A 248 4.72 13.06 -11.33
CA ALA A 248 4.97 13.34 -12.73
C ALA A 248 4.04 14.44 -13.28
N GLN A 249 4.50 15.15 -14.32
CA GLN A 249 3.79 16.28 -14.93
C GLN A 249 2.36 15.93 -15.39
N HIS A 250 2.13 14.70 -15.85
CA HIS A 250 0.78 14.25 -16.24
C HIS A 250 -0.16 14.18 -15.03
N THR A 251 0.32 13.68 -13.88
CA THR A 251 -0.46 13.63 -12.63
C THR A 251 -0.82 15.04 -12.16
N GLN A 252 0.13 15.97 -12.25
CA GLN A 252 -0.11 17.38 -11.93
C GLN A 252 -1.09 18.03 -12.92
N GLY A 253 -0.99 17.70 -14.21
CA GLY A 253 -1.91 18.13 -15.25
C GLY A 253 -3.34 17.64 -15.00
N ASP A 254 -3.53 16.37 -14.65
CA ASP A 254 -4.84 15.83 -14.28
C ASP A 254 -5.44 16.61 -13.11
N LEU A 255 -4.66 16.87 -12.05
CA LEU A 255 -5.10 17.65 -10.90
C LEU A 255 -5.50 19.10 -11.25
N LEU A 256 -4.84 19.69 -12.24
CA LEU A 256 -5.09 21.04 -12.73
C LEU A 256 -6.33 21.12 -13.63
N PHE A 257 -6.40 20.25 -14.63
CA PHE A 257 -7.36 20.38 -15.73
C PHE A 257 -8.68 19.66 -15.49
N LEU A 258 -8.72 18.66 -14.62
CA LEU A 258 -9.93 17.84 -14.40
C LEU A 258 -10.67 18.20 -13.11
N TYR A 259 -10.03 18.86 -12.14
CA TYR A 259 -10.72 19.30 -10.92
C TYR A 259 -11.61 20.53 -11.22
N PRO A 260 -12.91 20.51 -10.90
CA PRO A 260 -13.86 21.52 -11.35
C PRO A 260 -13.85 22.82 -10.53
N LYS A 261 -13.10 22.87 -9.42
CA LYS A 261 -13.11 24.00 -8.47
C LYS A 261 -11.69 24.50 -8.23
N PRO A 262 -11.52 25.76 -7.83
CA PRO A 262 -10.23 26.22 -7.33
C PRO A 262 -9.85 25.48 -6.04
N GLY A 263 -8.55 25.30 -5.86
CA GLY A 263 -7.97 24.87 -4.60
C GLY A 263 -8.25 25.88 -3.48
N ASN A 264 -8.61 25.40 -2.29
CA ASN A 264 -8.86 26.25 -1.12
C ASN A 264 -7.74 26.21 -0.05
N GLY A 265 -6.61 25.57 -0.37
CA GLY A 265 -5.40 25.61 0.44
C GLY A 265 -4.41 26.68 -0.05
N ASN A 266 -3.11 26.45 0.20
CA ASN A 266 -2.04 27.37 -0.20
C ASN A 266 -1.84 27.51 -1.72
N LYS A 267 -2.47 26.64 -2.54
CA LYS A 267 -2.37 26.63 -4.00
C LYS A 267 -3.78 26.54 -4.58
N ILE A 268 -4.09 27.45 -5.51
CA ILE A 268 -5.43 27.53 -6.16
C ILE A 268 -5.59 26.59 -7.35
N TRP A 269 -4.49 26.12 -7.93
CA TRP A 269 -4.49 25.38 -9.20
C TRP A 269 -4.77 23.88 -9.04
N ARG A 270 -4.75 23.36 -7.82
CA ARG A 270 -5.02 21.95 -7.48
C ARG A 270 -5.88 21.86 -6.22
N PRO A 271 -6.62 20.78 -6.00
CA PRO A 271 -7.36 20.59 -4.76
C PRO A 271 -6.44 20.50 -3.54
N SER A 272 -6.92 21.01 -2.40
CA SER A 272 -6.35 20.70 -1.09
C SER A 272 -6.59 19.23 -0.73
N TRP A 273 -5.85 18.69 0.24
CA TRP A 273 -6.10 17.31 0.71
C TRP A 273 -7.51 17.17 1.28
N ARG A 274 -7.96 18.15 2.06
CA ARG A 274 -9.33 18.23 2.57
C ARG A 274 -10.34 18.17 1.44
N GLN A 275 -10.19 18.96 0.37
CA GLN A 275 -11.09 18.89 -0.79
C GLN A 275 -11.09 17.51 -1.44
N VAL A 276 -9.89 16.93 -1.62
CA VAL A 276 -9.73 15.55 -2.11
C VAL A 276 -10.47 14.55 -1.25
N MET A 277 -10.60 14.77 0.07
CA MET A 277 -11.18 13.78 0.98
C MET A 277 -12.68 13.94 1.24
N ILE A 278 -13.24 15.15 1.09
CA ILE A 278 -14.63 15.43 1.46
C ILE A 278 -15.54 15.75 0.28
N GLU A 279 -14.98 16.22 -0.84
CA GLU A 279 -15.79 16.65 -1.98
C GLU A 279 -15.99 15.52 -2.99
N GLU A 280 -17.03 15.65 -3.80
CA GLU A 280 -17.26 14.76 -4.93
C GLU A 280 -16.16 14.96 -5.98
N LEU A 281 -15.40 13.90 -6.25
CA LEU A 281 -14.32 13.93 -7.22
C LEU A 281 -14.82 13.59 -8.63
N PRO A 282 -14.22 14.19 -9.68
CA PRO A 282 -14.49 13.82 -11.06
C PRO A 282 -14.33 12.31 -11.27
N SER A 283 -15.30 11.67 -11.91
CA SER A 283 -15.07 10.35 -12.49
C SER A 283 -14.49 10.54 -13.90
N GLN A 284 -13.37 9.88 -14.19
CA GLN A 284 -12.79 9.87 -15.56
C GLN A 284 -13.70 9.20 -16.60
N ARG A 285 -14.90 8.72 -16.21
CA ARG A 285 -15.94 8.24 -17.14
C ARG A 285 -16.61 9.34 -17.96
N ARG A 286 -16.34 10.62 -17.71
CA ARG A 286 -16.67 11.65 -18.70
C ARG A 286 -15.57 11.63 -19.75
N ASN A 287 -15.92 11.05 -20.91
CA ASN A 287 -15.24 11.26 -22.16
C ASN A 287 -14.66 12.69 -22.18
N LEU A 288 -13.35 12.81 -22.07
CA LEU A 288 -12.67 13.82 -22.84
C LEU A 288 -12.95 13.43 -24.29
N GLN A 289 -14.12 13.85 -24.81
CA GLN A 289 -14.14 14.41 -26.14
C GLN A 289 -13.19 15.60 -26.05
N ILE A 290 -11.89 15.29 -26.15
CA ILE A 290 -10.94 16.20 -26.76
C ILE A 290 -11.61 16.43 -28.10
N GLY A 291 -12.32 17.55 -28.22
CA GLY A 291 -12.86 17.97 -29.49
C GLY A 291 -11.68 18.00 -30.42
N CYS A 292 -11.61 17.03 -31.33
CA CYS A 292 -10.89 17.23 -32.56
C CYS A 292 -11.51 18.48 -33.16
N TRP A 293 -10.81 19.60 -33.04
CA TRP A 293 -11.11 20.77 -33.83
C TRP A 293 -10.95 20.33 -35.27
N ASN A 294 -12.06 19.97 -35.92
CA ASN A 294 -12.10 19.99 -37.37
C ASN A 294 -11.91 21.45 -37.76
N LEU A 295 -10.97 21.69 -38.67
CA LEU A 295 -10.60 23.02 -39.18
C LEU A 295 -11.73 23.71 -39.97
N ASP A 296 -12.97 23.22 -39.91
CA ASP A 296 -14.09 23.78 -40.65
C ASP A 296 -15.25 24.05 -39.68
N GLY A 297 -15.29 25.29 -39.19
CA GLY A 297 -16.26 25.77 -38.22
C GLY A 297 -17.70 25.81 -38.73
N LYS A 298 -18.44 24.70 -38.60
CA LYS A 298 -19.91 24.70 -38.62
C LYS A 298 -20.50 23.71 -37.62
N LYS A 299 -21.39 24.21 -36.76
CA LYS A 299 -22.20 23.44 -35.79
C LYS A 299 -23.40 22.79 -36.47
N MET A 300 -23.72 21.56 -36.07
CA MET A 300 -25.10 21.09 -35.87
C MET A 300 -25.25 20.69 -34.41
#